data_AF-A0A6B3F4I2-F1
#
_entry.id   AF-A0A6B3F4I2-F1
#
_cell.length_a   1.000
_cell.length_b   1.000
_cell.length_c   1.000
_cell.angle_alpha   90.00
_cell.angle_beta   90.00
_cell.angle_gamma   90.00
#
_symmetry.space_group_name_H-M   'P 1'
#
loop_
_entity.id
_entity.type
_entity.pdbx_description
1 polymer ?
#
loop_
_entity_poly.entity_id
_entity_poly.type
_entity_poly.pdbx_seq_one_letter_code
_entity_poly.pdbx_strand_id
1 'polypeptide(L)' 'AQYRPYSEVAEAVLQALLSSEAGLDWFVLTPPMGFGSYAPGETTGTYQLGGELPLNDAEGKSAISGADYALAFVD' A
#
# COMPACT_ATOMS: atom_id res chain seq x y z
N ALA A 1 -4.93 -2.97 17.04
CA ALA A 1 -6.09 -2.27 17.64
C ALA A 1 -6.10 -0.79 17.28
N GLN A 2 -5.00 -0.06 17.50
CA GLN A 2 -4.91 1.39 17.24
C GLN A 2 -5.26 1.81 15.80
N TYR A 3 -4.86 1.02 14.79
CA TYR A 3 -5.12 1.35 13.38
C TYR A 3 -6.46 0.84 12.83
N ARG A 4 -7.19 0.02 13.60
CA ARG A 4 -8.42 -0.63 13.12
C ARG A 4 -9.46 0.38 12.59
N PRO A 5 -9.76 1.50 13.27
CA PRO A 5 -10.74 2.46 12.76
C PRO A 5 -10.34 3.07 11.41
N TYR A 6 -9.04 3.29 11.18
CA TYR A 6 -8.54 3.80 9.90
C TYR A 6 -8.67 2.76 8.79
N SER A 7 -8.37 1.49 9.10
CA SER A 7 -8.56 0.39 8.15
C SER A 7 -10.04 0.19 7.78
N GLU A 8 -10.96 0.30 8.75
CA GLU A 8 -12.40 0.19 8.50
C GLU A 8 -12.92 1.30 7.57
N VAL A 9 -12.40 2.53 7.70
CA VAL A 9 -12.74 3.62 6.78
C VAL A 9 -12.21 3.35 5.37
N ALA A 10 -10.96 2.89 5.24
CA ALA A 10 -10.38 2.54 3.95
C ALA A 10 -11.15 1.41 3.27
N GLU A 11 -11.56 0.39 4.03
CA GLU A 11 -12.42 -0.70 3.56
C GLU A 11 -13.77 -0.18 3.07
N ALA A 12 -14.43 0.72 3.82
CA ALA A 12 -15.70 1.30 3.40
C ALA A 12 -15.58 2.09 2.08
N VAL A 13 -14.48 2.84 1.90
CA VAL A 13 -14.20 3.55 0.64
C VAL A 13 -14.00 2.57 -0.51
N LEU A 14 -13.23 1.50 -0.30
CA LEU A 14 -13.03 0.45 -1.30
C LEU A 14 -14.35 -0.19 -1.72
N GLN A 15 -15.22 -0.54 -0.77
CA GLN A 15 -16.54 -1.11 -1.07
C GLN A 15 -17.42 -0.15 -1.87
N ALA A 16 -17.39 1.14 -1.54
CA ALA A 16 -18.11 2.16 -2.31
C ALA A 16 -17.61 2.24 -3.76
N LEU A 17 -16.29 2.23 -3.97
CA LEU A 17 -15.69 2.25 -5.31
C LEU A 17 -16.04 1.00 -6.13
N LEU A 18 -16.01 -0.18 -5.51
CA LEU A 18 -16.40 -1.45 -6.14
C LEU A 18 -17.88 -1.48 -6.54
N SER A 19 -18.76 -0.86 -5.75
CA SER A 19 -20.21 -0.81 -6.03
C SER A 19 -20.63 0.28 -7.03
N SER A 20 -19.69 1.14 -7.46
CA SER A 20 -20.00 2.30 -8.27
C SER A 20 -20.29 1.95 -9.73
N GLU A 21 -21.40 2.45 -10.28
CA GLU A 21 -21.71 2.35 -11.71
C GLU A 21 -21.00 3.41 -12.56
N ALA A 22 -20.23 4.31 -11.93
CA ALA A 22 -19.65 5.49 -12.58
C ALA A 22 -18.52 5.19 -13.59
N GLY A 23 -18.21 3.92 -13.88
CA GLY A 23 -17.20 3.53 -14.88
C GLY A 23 -15.81 4.10 -14.58
N LEU A 24 -15.46 4.22 -13.29
CA LEU A 24 -14.21 4.81 -12.85
C LEU A 24 -13.05 3.83 -13.00
N ASP A 25 -11.93 4.32 -13.50
CA ASP A 25 -10.65 3.62 -13.48
C ASP A 25 -9.89 4.04 -12.24
N TRP A 26 -9.82 3.15 -11.25
CA TRP A 26 -9.25 3.42 -9.93
C TRP A 26 -8.36 2.28 -9.48
N PHE A 27 -7.41 2.62 -8.62
CA PHE A 27 -6.59 1.65 -7.91
C PHE A 27 -6.47 2.05 -6.43
N VAL A 28 -6.17 1.08 -5.58
CA VAL A 28 -5.83 1.29 -4.18
C VAL A 28 -4.39 0.82 -3.99
N LEU A 29 -3.51 1.75 -3.58
CA LEU A 29 -2.13 1.44 -3.26
C LEU A 29 -1.95 1.39 -1.74
N THR A 30 -1.75 0.19 -1.20
CA THR A 30 -1.52 0.00 0.24
C THR A 30 -0.02 -0.03 0.54
N PRO A 31 0.50 0.82 1.43
CA PRO A 31 1.91 0.78 1.78
C PRO A 31 2.25 -0.46 2.63
N PRO A 32 3.50 -0.96 2.58
CA PRO A 32 4.00 -2.01 3.48
C PRO A 32 3.84 -1.64 4.96
N MET A 33 3.70 -2.66 5.83
CA MET A 33 3.48 -2.44 7.27
C MET A 33 4.58 -1.60 7.95
N GLY A 34 5.82 -1.70 7.47
CA GLY A 34 6.95 -0.95 8.00
C GLY A 34 7.08 0.48 7.48
N PHE A 35 6.20 0.92 6.56
CA PHE A 35 6.32 2.21 5.89
C PHE A 35 5.94 3.39 6.80
N GLY A 36 6.76 4.44 6.79
CA GLY A 36 6.47 5.70 7.48
C GLY A 36 7.70 6.60 7.55
N SER A 37 7.51 7.86 7.96
CA SER A 37 8.61 8.83 8.09
C SER A 37 9.71 8.41 9.07
N TYR A 38 9.39 7.53 10.00
CA TYR A 38 10.33 6.91 10.95
C TYR A 38 11.20 5.80 10.32
N ALA A 39 10.85 5.32 9.12
CA ALA A 39 11.53 4.24 8.41
C ALA A 39 11.77 4.64 6.94
N PRO A 40 12.68 5.60 6.68
CA PRO A 40 12.88 6.15 5.33
C PRO A 40 13.33 5.11 4.29
N GLY A 41 13.98 4.03 4.74
CA GLY A 41 14.50 2.98 3.88
C GLY A 41 15.70 3.42 3.05
N GLU A 42 16.22 2.49 2.25
CA GLU A 42 17.23 2.76 1.22
C GLU A 42 16.53 2.77 -0.14
N THR A 43 16.85 3.75 -0.98
CA THR A 43 16.31 3.83 -2.34
C THR A 43 17.06 2.90 -3.27
N THR A 44 16.36 1.90 -3.82
CA THR A 44 16.96 0.90 -4.72
C THR A 44 16.58 1.12 -6.18
N GLY A 45 15.53 1.91 -6.44
CA GLY A 45 14.94 2.06 -7.78
C GLY A 45 14.16 0.82 -8.23
N THR A 46 13.88 -0.11 -7.32
CA THR A 46 13.21 -1.38 -7.62
C THR A 46 12.16 -1.70 -6.56
N TYR A 47 11.06 -2.34 -6.97
CA TYR A 47 9.97 -2.77 -6.10
C TYR A 47 9.38 -4.08 -6.60
N GLN A 48 8.57 -4.71 -5.75
CA GLN A 48 7.77 -5.88 -6.10
C GLN A 48 6.30 -5.49 -6.03
N LEU A 49 5.53 -5.85 -7.05
CA LEU A 49 4.08 -5.70 -7.02
C LEU A 49 3.46 -6.83 -6.22
N GLY A 50 2.67 -6.46 -5.21
CA GLY A 50 1.85 -7.38 -4.43
C GLY A 50 0.49 -7.60 -5.07
N GLY A 51 -0.26 -8.53 -4.48
CA GLY A 51 -1.69 -8.71 -4.72
C GLY A 51 -2.48 -8.43 -3.45
N GLU A 52 -3.46 -9.29 -3.15
CA GLU A 52 -4.27 -9.18 -1.93
C GLU A 52 -3.51 -9.56 -0.65
N LEU A 53 -2.38 -10.26 -0.79
CA LEU A 53 -1.56 -10.70 0.34
C LEU A 53 -0.35 -9.78 0.56
N PRO A 54 -0.03 -9.47 1.84
CA PRO A 54 1.17 -8.72 2.17
C PRO A 54 2.44 -9.40 1.65
N LEU A 55 3.33 -8.61 1.04
CA LEU A 55 4.68 -9.06 0.70
C LEU A 55 5.61 -8.90 1.90
N ASN A 56 6.34 -9.97 2.21
CA ASN A 56 7.38 -10.02 3.23
C ASN A 56 8.66 -10.59 2.62
N ASP A 57 9.81 -10.12 3.09
CA ASP A 57 11.11 -10.72 2.78
C ASP A 57 11.36 -12.03 3.58
N ALA A 58 12.54 -12.63 3.42
CA ALA A 58 12.90 -13.89 4.06
C ALA A 58 12.94 -13.78 5.60
N GLU A 59 13.15 -12.57 6.11
CA GLU A 59 13.18 -12.23 7.53
C GLU A 59 11.78 -11.83 8.05
N GLY A 60 10.75 -11.85 7.20
CA GLY A 60 9.37 -11.53 7.55
C GLY A 60 9.05 -10.03 7.59
N LYS A 61 9.91 -9.17 7.04
CA LYS A 61 9.73 -7.73 7.01
C LYS A 61 9.01 -7.29 5.74
N SER A 62 8.06 -6.38 5.91
CA SER A 62 7.35 -5.70 4.83
C SER A 62 7.80 -4.24 4.80
N ALA A 63 8.61 -3.87 3.81
CA ALA A 63 9.21 -2.54 3.74
C ALA A 63 9.44 -2.07 2.30
N ILE A 64 9.44 -0.76 2.13
CA ILE A 64 9.79 -0.04 0.91
C ILE A 64 10.30 1.35 1.32
N SER A 65 11.20 1.94 0.54
CA SER A 65 11.61 3.34 0.78
C SER A 65 10.53 4.32 0.33
N GLY A 66 10.59 5.55 0.83
CA GLY A 66 9.68 6.62 0.37
C GLY A 66 9.78 6.87 -1.13
N ALA A 67 11.00 6.88 -1.67
CA ALA A 67 11.25 7.12 -3.09
C ALA A 67 10.76 5.95 -3.97
N ASP A 68 10.99 4.70 -3.55
CA ASP A 68 10.56 3.52 -4.31
C ASP A 68 9.04 3.34 -4.23
N TYR A 69 8.39 3.74 -3.13
CA TYR A 69 6.92 3.78 -3.06
C TYR A 69 6.32 4.81 -4.02
N ALA A 70 6.95 5.99 -4.12
CA ALA A 70 6.55 7.01 -5.09
C ALA A 70 6.77 6.52 -6.53
N LEU A 71 7.87 5.80 -6.78
CA LEU A 71 8.13 5.17 -8.07
C LEU A 71 7.04 4.16 -8.44
N ALA A 72 6.68 3.26 -7.51
CA ALA A 72 5.62 2.27 -7.71
C ALA A 72 4.23 2.89 -7.94
N PHE A 73 3.99 4.13 -7.48
CA PHE A 73 2.72 4.84 -7.71
C PHE A 73 2.62 5.44 -9.12
N VAL A 74 3.74 5.85 -9.72
CA VAL A 74 3.76 6.53 -11.02
C VAL A 74 4.00 5.62 -12.21
N ASP A 75 4.35 4.36 -11.98
CA ASP A 75 4.48 3.30 -13.00
C ASP A 75 3.10 2.73 -13.37
#